data_AF-A0A8X6F6R5-F1
#
_entry.id   AF-A0A8X6F6R5-F1
#
_cell.length_a   1.000
_cell.length_b   1.000
_cell.length_c   1.000
_cell.angle_alpha   90.00
_cell.angle_beta   90.00
_cell.angle_gamma   90.00
#
_symmetry.space_group_name_H-M   'P 1'
#
loop_
_entity.id
_entity.type
_entity.pdbx_description
1 polymer ?
#
loop_
_entity_poly.entity_id
_entity_poly.type
_entity_poly.pdbx_seq_one_letter_code
_entity_poly.pdbx_strand_id
1 'polypeptide(L)'
;MQNSQLRFNSKHPIILPSQHTISELLIKEHHIAHLHAGPTLLAHVLRQSHWIVGCRKLISKCIRKCLKCNKFKISITTPQLMGDLPKHRVTLERPFFSCDIDYAGPVLIKCNKGRGTKSTKGYIALFICLATKAVHIEAVGDLTTDSFITALRRFSARRGAPHHIYSDNGTNFVGARRKLDDIRKLWFSLPTNEPISYYLSKSSIDWHFIPPSSPHFGGDVLSVPEELPSASNHRNRWELLQDIKRGFWKKWRSDFLSSL
;
A
#
# COMPACT_ATOMS: atom_id res chain seq x y z
N MET A 1 55.64 -5.88 22.29
CA MET A 1 54.93 -4.58 22.46
C MET A 1 55.49 -3.72 23.61
N GLN A 2 56.67 -3.99 24.17
CA GLN A 2 57.18 -3.21 25.32
C GLN A 2 57.47 -1.74 24.94
N ASN A 3 57.94 -1.49 23.71
CA ASN A 3 58.37 -0.16 23.24
C ASN A 3 57.27 0.68 22.54
N SER A 4 56.00 0.28 22.56
CA SER A 4 54.93 1.08 21.93
C SER A 4 54.48 2.24 22.82
N GLN A 5 53.98 3.34 22.27
CA GLN A 5 53.39 4.46 23.04
C GLN A 5 51.93 4.20 23.48
N LEU A 6 51.49 2.93 23.44
CA LEU A 6 50.12 2.56 23.83
C LEU A 6 49.95 2.63 25.36
N ARG A 7 48.71 2.91 25.80
CA ARG A 7 48.36 2.90 27.22
C ARG A 7 48.65 1.53 27.85
N PHE A 8 49.04 1.52 29.13
CA PHE A 8 49.43 0.32 29.86
C PHE A 8 48.38 -0.83 29.73
N ASN A 9 47.10 -0.52 29.90
CA ASN A 9 46.00 -1.50 29.79
C ASN A 9 45.83 -2.07 28.37
N SER A 10 46.24 -1.32 27.34
CA SER A 10 46.21 -1.81 25.95
C SER A 10 47.43 -2.67 25.64
N LYS A 11 48.54 -2.50 26.38
CA LYS A 11 49.72 -3.40 26.31
C LYS A 11 49.49 -4.70 27.09
N HIS A 12 48.75 -4.61 28.19
CA HIS A 12 48.46 -5.71 29.11
C HIS A 12 46.94 -5.85 29.35
N PRO A 13 46.17 -6.36 28.37
CA PRO A 13 44.74 -6.48 28.50
C PRO A 13 44.35 -7.60 29.47
N ILE A 14 43.28 -7.38 30.23
CA ILE A 14 42.72 -8.40 31.14
C ILE A 14 42.04 -9.48 30.30
N ILE A 15 42.47 -10.74 30.44
CA ILE A 15 41.88 -11.85 29.69
C ILE A 15 40.60 -12.31 30.38
N LEU A 16 39.50 -12.36 29.62
CA LEU A 16 38.20 -12.81 30.11
C LEU A 16 37.66 -13.98 29.27
N PRO A 17 37.09 -15.02 29.90
CA PRO A 17 36.45 -16.12 29.20
C PRO A 17 35.13 -15.68 28.57
N SER A 18 34.80 -16.25 27.40
CA SER A 18 33.62 -15.84 26.61
C SER A 18 32.28 -16.17 27.24
N GLN A 19 32.24 -17.11 28.19
CA GLN A 19 31.03 -17.72 28.74
C GLN A 19 30.66 -17.16 30.13
N HIS A 20 31.36 -16.15 30.61
CA HIS A 20 31.11 -15.59 31.94
C HIS A 20 30.13 -14.41 31.90
N THR A 21 29.28 -14.30 32.92
CA THR A 21 28.27 -13.22 33.06
C THR A 21 28.91 -11.83 33.03
N ILE A 22 30.09 -11.67 33.61
CA ILE A 22 30.84 -10.40 33.61
C ILE A 22 31.12 -9.92 32.18
N SER A 23 31.49 -10.82 31.26
CA SER A 23 31.75 -10.45 29.86
C SER A 23 30.48 -10.00 29.14
N GLU A 24 29.33 -10.60 29.44
CA GLU A 24 28.03 -10.15 28.90
C GLU A 24 27.64 -8.76 29.44
N LEU A 25 27.82 -8.53 30.74
CA LEU A 25 27.51 -7.24 31.38
C LEU A 25 28.41 -6.11 30.87
N LEU A 26 29.71 -6.36 30.75
CA LEU A 26 30.69 -5.40 30.27
C LEU A 26 30.42 -4.99 28.81
N ILE A 27 30.05 -5.96 27.96
CA ILE A 27 29.59 -5.68 26.59
C ILE A 27 28.32 -4.82 26.59
N LYS A 28 27.36 -5.11 27.48
CA LYS A 28 26.09 -4.38 27.56
C LYS A 28 26.29 -2.93 28.00
N GLU A 29 27.15 -2.71 28.98
CA GLU A 29 27.52 -1.37 29.45
C GLU A 29 28.17 -0.56 28.34
N HIS A 30 29.24 -1.08 27.72
CA HIS A 30 29.92 -0.39 26.62
C HIS A 30 29.00 -0.16 25.42
N HIS A 31 28.07 -1.07 25.14
CA HIS A 31 27.09 -0.93 24.06
C HIS A 31 26.12 0.24 24.31
N ILE A 32 25.69 0.44 25.56
CA ILE A 32 24.82 1.57 25.93
C ILE A 32 25.63 2.87 26.00
N ALA A 33 26.82 2.83 26.60
CA ALA A 33 27.70 3.99 26.74
C ALA A 33 28.12 4.60 25.39
N HIS A 34 28.31 3.75 24.36
CA HIS A 34 28.65 4.17 23.00
C HIS A 34 27.43 4.24 22.07
N LEU A 35 26.26 4.61 22.61
CA LEU A 35 25.05 4.90 21.83
C LEU A 35 24.66 3.78 20.84
N HIS A 36 24.61 2.54 21.33
CA HIS A 36 24.26 1.36 20.52
C HIS A 36 25.25 1.04 19.39
N ALA A 37 26.54 1.31 19.63
CA ALA A 37 27.65 0.96 18.74
C ALA A 37 27.54 -0.46 18.14
N GLY A 38 27.84 -0.55 16.85
CA GLY A 38 27.83 -1.81 16.10
C GLY A 38 28.95 -2.78 16.53
N PRO A 39 28.92 -4.03 16.03
CA PRO A 39 29.80 -5.10 16.50
C PRO A 39 31.29 -4.79 16.35
N THR A 40 31.68 -4.13 15.25
CA THR A 40 33.08 -3.79 14.93
C THR A 40 33.64 -2.73 15.87
N LEU A 41 32.87 -1.66 16.12
CA LEU A 41 33.26 -0.59 17.01
C LEU A 41 33.38 -1.10 18.45
N LEU A 42 32.41 -1.88 18.91
CA LEU A 42 32.43 -2.45 20.24
C LEU A 42 33.64 -3.36 20.46
N ALA A 43 33.98 -4.19 19.47
CA ALA A 43 35.15 -5.05 19.53
C ALA A 43 36.46 -4.27 19.62
N HIS A 44 36.55 -3.10 18.98
CA HIS A 44 37.73 -2.23 19.07
C HIS A 44 37.85 -1.59 20.45
N VAL A 45 36.77 -0.98 20.95
CA VAL A 45 36.73 -0.35 22.28
C VAL A 45 37.08 -1.35 23.38
N LEU A 46 36.50 -2.56 23.32
CA LEU A 46 36.76 -3.60 24.30
C LEU A 46 38.23 -4.05 24.30
N ARG A 47 38.86 -4.16 23.12
CA ARG A 47 40.28 -4.56 23.00
C ARG A 47 41.26 -3.57 23.62
N GLN A 48 40.86 -2.32 23.87
CA GLN A 48 41.74 -1.34 24.51
C GLN A 48 41.98 -1.63 25.99
N SER A 49 41.09 -2.39 26.63
CA SER A 49 41.12 -2.69 28.08
C SER A 49 41.01 -4.18 28.41
N HIS A 50 40.29 -4.97 27.59
CA HIS A 50 39.97 -6.37 27.85
C HIS A 50 40.19 -7.26 26.63
N TRP A 51 40.73 -8.46 26.86
CA TRP A 51 40.84 -9.51 25.87
C TRP A 51 39.81 -10.61 26.14
N ILE A 52 38.61 -10.46 25.56
CA ILE A 52 37.55 -11.47 25.65
C ILE A 52 37.77 -12.54 24.56
N VAL A 53 37.91 -13.81 24.95
CA VAL A 53 38.00 -14.92 23.98
C VAL A 53 36.69 -14.97 23.17
N GLY A 54 36.74 -15.15 21.85
CA GLY A 54 35.52 -15.23 21.03
C GLY A 54 34.63 -13.98 21.03
N CYS A 55 35.17 -12.81 21.38
CA CYS A 55 34.46 -11.54 21.59
C CYS A 55 33.37 -11.21 20.55
N ARG A 56 33.65 -11.38 19.25
CA ARG A 56 32.69 -11.05 18.17
C ARG A 56 31.37 -11.81 18.28
N LYS A 57 31.42 -13.13 18.58
CA LYS A 57 30.20 -13.95 18.70
C LYS A 57 29.35 -13.50 19.89
N LEU A 58 30.01 -13.18 21.00
CA LEU A 58 29.36 -12.69 22.21
C LEU A 58 28.72 -11.31 21.98
N ILE A 59 29.43 -10.39 21.32
CA ILE A 59 28.91 -9.06 20.96
C ILE A 59 27.67 -9.20 20.07
N SER A 60 27.72 -10.01 19.01
CA SER A 60 26.56 -10.24 18.13
C SER A 60 25.38 -10.87 18.87
N LYS A 61 25.62 -11.70 19.90
CA LYS A 61 24.57 -12.24 20.78
C LYS A 61 23.95 -11.13 21.63
N CYS A 62 24.77 -10.28 22.26
CA CYS A 62 24.29 -9.17 23.10
C CYS A 62 23.51 -8.12 22.29
N ILE A 63 23.98 -7.74 21.10
CA ILE A 63 23.30 -6.77 20.24
C ILE A 63 21.94 -7.31 19.77
N ARG A 64 21.85 -8.60 19.42
CA ARG A 64 20.55 -9.23 19.07
C ARG A 64 19.55 -9.23 20.21
N LYS A 65 20.01 -9.30 21.47
CA LYS A 65 19.16 -9.19 22.66
C LYS A 65 18.73 -7.75 22.98
N CYS A 66 19.36 -6.73 22.37
CA CYS A 66 19.06 -5.34 22.67
C CYS A 66 17.78 -4.88 21.96
N LEU A 67 16.74 -4.54 22.72
CA LEU A 67 15.44 -4.11 22.19
C LEU A 67 15.51 -2.86 21.32
N LYS A 68 16.33 -1.87 21.71
CA LYS A 68 16.52 -0.64 20.93
C LYS A 68 17.14 -0.97 19.57
N CYS A 69 18.24 -1.72 19.55
CA CYS A 69 18.86 -2.14 18.29
C CYS A 69 17.91 -2.98 17.45
N ASN A 70 17.12 -3.88 18.05
CA ASN A 70 16.18 -4.71 17.28
C ASN A 70 15.03 -3.87 16.70
N LYS A 71 14.53 -2.89 17.45
CA LYS A 71 13.49 -1.96 16.98
C LYS A 71 13.96 -1.06 15.84
N PHE A 72 15.20 -0.56 15.93
CA PHE A 72 15.81 0.29 14.88
C PHE A 72 16.50 -0.50 13.78
N LYS A 73 16.58 -1.84 13.90
CA LYS A 73 17.04 -2.71 12.83
C LYS A 73 15.95 -2.77 11.77
N ILE A 74 15.96 -1.80 10.87
CA ILE A 74 15.18 -1.85 9.64
C ILE A 74 15.71 -3.07 8.87
N SER A 75 14.83 -4.02 8.55
CA SER A 75 15.16 -5.16 7.71
C SER A 75 15.35 -4.70 6.26
N ILE A 76 16.48 -4.05 6.00
CA ILE A 76 16.89 -3.65 4.63
C ILE A 76 17.34 -4.89 3.83
N THR A 77 17.47 -6.05 4.48
CA THR A 77 18.16 -7.24 3.92
C THR A 77 17.26 -8.48 3.89
N THR A 78 16.00 -8.30 3.55
CA THR A 78 15.21 -9.39 2.97
C THR A 78 14.74 -8.86 1.62
N PRO A 79 15.15 -9.45 0.47
CA PRO A 79 14.46 -9.13 -0.77
C PRO A 79 12.98 -9.37 -0.49
N GLN A 80 12.15 -8.36 -0.71
CA GLN A 80 10.71 -8.56 -0.62
C GLN A 80 10.39 -9.69 -1.61
N LEU A 81 10.06 -10.87 -1.09
CA LEU A 81 9.58 -11.95 -1.92
C LEU A 81 8.21 -11.47 -2.42
N MET A 82 8.17 -11.02 -3.67
CA MET A 82 6.91 -10.61 -4.28
C MET A 82 5.99 -11.83 -4.28
N GLY A 83 4.80 -11.68 -3.72
CA GLY A 83 3.80 -12.74 -3.75
C GLY A 83 3.38 -13.04 -5.19
N ASP A 84 2.91 -14.26 -5.41
CA ASP A 84 2.37 -14.64 -6.72
C ASP A 84 1.23 -13.71 -7.14
N LEU A 85 1.21 -13.37 -8.43
CA LEU A 85 0.15 -12.55 -9.00
C LEU A 85 -1.18 -13.31 -8.90
N PRO A 86 -2.27 -12.66 -8.46
CA PRO A 86 -3.55 -13.33 -8.30
C PRO A 86 -4.08 -13.81 -9.67
N LYS A 87 -4.79 -14.95 -9.66
CA LYS A 87 -5.27 -15.64 -10.87
C LYS A 87 -5.99 -14.71 -11.86
N HIS A 88 -6.85 -13.82 -11.36
CA HIS A 88 -7.61 -12.86 -12.17
C HIS A 88 -6.74 -11.84 -12.95
N ARG A 89 -5.44 -11.72 -12.62
CA ARG A 89 -4.47 -10.87 -13.34
C ARG A 89 -3.76 -11.65 -14.45
N VAL A 90 -3.79 -12.98 -14.39
CA VAL A 90 -3.03 -13.88 -15.27
C VAL A 90 -3.96 -14.67 -16.20
N THR A 91 -5.24 -14.84 -15.84
CA THR A 91 -6.25 -15.49 -16.68
C THR A 91 -6.74 -14.55 -17.78
N LEU A 92 -6.79 -15.07 -19.01
CA LEU A 92 -7.40 -14.37 -20.15
C LEU A 92 -8.92 -14.44 -20.02
N GLU A 93 -9.51 -13.35 -19.54
CA GLU A 93 -10.97 -13.18 -19.39
C GLU A 93 -11.46 -12.02 -20.27
N ARG A 94 -12.79 -11.92 -20.45
CA ARG A 94 -13.38 -10.76 -21.14
C ARG A 94 -12.97 -9.46 -20.41
N PRO A 95 -12.76 -8.35 -21.13
CA PRO A 95 -12.52 -7.06 -20.50
C PRO A 95 -13.63 -6.74 -19.50
N PHE A 96 -13.24 -6.20 -18.34
CA PHE A 96 -14.12 -5.89 -17.21
C PHE A 96 -14.86 -7.08 -16.58
N PHE A 97 -14.43 -8.33 -16.79
CA PHE A 97 -14.96 -9.48 -16.04
C PHE A 97 -14.64 -9.37 -14.54
N SER A 98 -13.36 -9.13 -14.24
CA SER A 98 -12.83 -8.86 -12.91
C SER A 98 -12.40 -7.40 -12.84
N CYS A 99 -13.04 -6.62 -11.96
CA CYS A 99 -12.82 -5.19 -11.84
C CYS A 99 -12.39 -4.80 -10.42
N ASP A 100 -11.43 -3.89 -10.35
CA ASP A 100 -11.10 -3.17 -9.14
C ASP A 100 -11.79 -1.81 -9.15
N ILE A 101 -12.29 -1.37 -8.00
CA ILE A 101 -13.09 -0.16 -7.86
C ILE A 101 -12.45 0.74 -6.83
N ASP A 102 -12.22 1.99 -7.24
CA ASP A 102 -11.67 3.01 -6.36
C ASP A 102 -12.35 4.37 -6.57
N TYR A 103 -12.30 5.22 -5.56
CA TYR A 103 -12.73 6.62 -5.64
C TYR A 103 -11.52 7.53 -5.64
N ALA A 104 -11.35 8.29 -6.73
CA ALA A 104 -10.45 9.42 -6.70
C ALA A 104 -11.11 10.60 -5.98
N GLY A 105 -10.29 11.31 -5.20
CA GLY A 105 -10.69 12.33 -4.22
C GLY A 105 -11.51 13.51 -4.76
N PRO A 106 -11.83 14.48 -3.89
CA PRO A 106 -12.79 15.52 -4.21
C PRO A 106 -12.25 16.44 -5.31
N VAL A 107 -12.87 16.39 -6.48
CA VAL A 107 -12.65 17.31 -7.60
C VAL A 107 -13.78 18.34 -7.61
N LEU A 108 -13.45 19.60 -7.91
CA LEU A 108 -14.46 20.65 -8.05
C LEU A 108 -15.17 20.51 -9.40
N ILE A 109 -16.46 20.15 -9.36
CA ILE A 109 -17.31 20.00 -10.53
C ILE A 109 -18.20 21.24 -10.66
N LYS A 110 -18.36 21.74 -11.88
CA LYS A 110 -19.36 22.76 -12.22
C LYS A 110 -20.50 22.09 -12.96
N CYS A 111 -21.73 22.17 -12.43
CA CYS A 111 -22.90 21.55 -13.06
C CYS A 111 -23.32 22.25 -14.36
N ASN A 112 -23.02 23.54 -14.51
CA ASN A 112 -23.35 24.32 -15.72
C ASN A 112 -22.25 25.31 -16.10
N LYS A 113 -22.24 25.70 -17.38
CA LYS A 113 -21.39 26.78 -17.91
C LYS A 113 -22.10 28.12 -17.68
N GLY A 114 -21.48 29.05 -16.95
CA GLY A 114 -22.02 30.39 -16.72
C GLY A 114 -21.24 31.19 -15.67
N ARG A 115 -21.38 32.52 -15.66
CA ARG A 115 -20.87 33.38 -14.57
C ARG A 115 -21.76 33.18 -13.34
N GLY A 116 -21.15 33.00 -12.16
CA GLY A 116 -21.86 32.84 -10.88
C GLY A 116 -22.24 31.41 -10.48
N THR A 117 -21.97 30.39 -11.32
CA THR A 117 -22.25 29.00 -10.96
C THR A 117 -21.27 28.49 -9.89
N LYS A 118 -21.80 28.13 -8.72
CA LYS A 118 -21.02 27.54 -7.62
C LYS A 118 -20.43 26.19 -8.05
N SER A 119 -19.15 25.99 -7.76
CA SER A 119 -18.51 24.67 -7.90
C SER A 119 -18.86 23.81 -6.69
N THR A 120 -19.32 22.59 -6.95
CA THR A 120 -19.61 21.60 -5.92
C THR A 120 -18.47 20.58 -5.89
N LYS A 121 -18.16 20.04 -4.71
CA LYS A 121 -17.26 18.88 -4.62
C LYS A 121 -17.93 17.69 -5.28
N GLY A 122 -17.19 16.98 -6.10
CA GLY A 122 -17.60 15.71 -6.69
C GLY A 122 -16.44 14.74 -6.67
N TYR A 123 -16.74 13.49 -6.95
CA TYR A 123 -15.80 12.38 -6.90
C TYR A 123 -15.78 11.65 -8.22
N ILE A 124 -14.71 10.90 -8.44
CA ILE A 124 -14.54 10.12 -9.66
C ILE A 124 -14.50 8.65 -9.25
N ALA A 125 -15.48 7.87 -9.70
CA ALA A 125 -15.45 6.42 -9.56
C ALA A 125 -14.61 5.84 -10.70
N LEU A 126 -13.58 5.09 -10.32
CA LEU A 126 -12.68 4.39 -11.21
C LEU A 126 -13.05 2.91 -11.22
N PHE A 127 -13.20 2.35 -12.41
CA PHE A 127 -13.38 0.92 -12.64
C PHE A 127 -12.18 0.43 -13.45
N ILE A 128 -11.32 -0.36 -12.84
CA ILE A 128 -10.07 -0.83 -13.43
C ILE A 128 -10.24 -2.30 -13.77
N CYS A 129 -10.08 -2.67 -15.04
CA CYS A 129 -10.09 -4.08 -15.43
C CYS A 129 -8.80 -4.76 -14.96
N LEU A 130 -8.92 -5.87 -14.24
CA LEU A 130 -7.76 -6.56 -13.69
C LEU A 130 -6.94 -7.32 -14.74
N ALA A 131 -7.60 -7.81 -15.81
CA ALA A 131 -6.98 -8.52 -16.93
C ALA A 131 -6.23 -7.57 -17.89
N THR A 132 -6.86 -6.48 -18.33
CA THR A 132 -6.30 -5.59 -19.37
C THR A 132 -5.75 -4.27 -18.85
N LYS A 133 -5.98 -3.94 -17.56
CA LYS A 133 -5.70 -2.63 -16.95
C LYS A 133 -6.43 -1.45 -17.62
N ALA A 134 -7.47 -1.73 -18.42
CA ALA A 134 -8.33 -0.69 -18.97
C ALA A 134 -9.10 0.01 -17.85
N VAL A 135 -9.09 1.34 -17.86
CA VAL A 135 -9.76 2.16 -16.86
C VAL A 135 -11.02 2.77 -17.46
N HIS A 136 -12.15 2.60 -16.77
CA HIS A 136 -13.40 3.26 -17.05
C HIS A 136 -13.71 4.25 -15.92
N ILE A 137 -14.14 5.45 -16.29
CA ILE A 137 -14.25 6.58 -15.36
C ILE A 137 -15.69 7.09 -15.36
N GLU A 138 -16.28 7.23 -14.16
CA GLU A 138 -17.59 7.86 -13.97
C GLU A 138 -17.51 9.02 -13.00
N ALA A 139 -18.13 10.15 -13.36
CA ALA A 139 -18.31 11.27 -12.44
C ALA A 139 -19.47 10.98 -11.46
N VAL A 140 -19.23 11.26 -10.19
CA VAL A 140 -20.15 11.02 -9.08
C VAL A 140 -20.27 12.29 -8.25
N GLY A 141 -21.48 12.67 -7.84
CA GLY A 141 -21.70 13.87 -7.02
C GLY A 141 -21.20 13.69 -5.59
N ASP A 142 -21.55 12.58 -4.96
CA ASP A 142 -21.28 12.32 -3.55
C ASP A 142 -20.67 10.93 -3.33
N LEU A 143 -19.98 10.74 -2.21
CA LEU A 143 -19.48 9.43 -1.74
C LEU A 143 -20.60 8.57 -1.12
N THR A 144 -21.87 8.79 -1.47
CA THR A 144 -22.97 8.00 -0.95
C THR A 144 -23.12 6.68 -1.71
N THR A 145 -23.65 5.67 -1.02
CA THR A 145 -23.94 4.35 -1.59
C THR A 145 -24.83 4.43 -2.84
N ASP A 146 -25.85 5.29 -2.84
CA ASP A 146 -26.78 5.43 -3.97
C ASP A 146 -26.13 6.05 -5.20
N SER A 147 -25.24 7.04 -4.98
CA SER A 147 -24.44 7.64 -6.04
C SER A 147 -23.51 6.61 -6.68
N PHE A 148 -22.91 5.75 -5.85
CA PHE A 148 -22.09 4.63 -6.33
C PHE A 148 -22.90 3.61 -7.15
N ILE A 149 -24.07 3.17 -6.66
CA ILE A 149 -24.93 2.22 -7.40
C ILE A 149 -25.32 2.79 -8.77
N THR A 150 -25.61 4.10 -8.83
CA THR A 150 -25.90 4.78 -10.09
C THR A 150 -24.69 4.82 -11.02
N ALA A 151 -23.48 4.98 -10.49
CA ALA A 151 -22.24 4.86 -11.27
C ALA A 151 -22.03 3.42 -11.78
N LEU A 152 -22.23 2.41 -10.92
CA LEU A 152 -22.12 1.00 -11.30
C LEU A 152 -23.13 0.59 -12.38
N ARG A 153 -24.36 1.12 -12.33
CA ARG A 153 -25.37 0.93 -13.38
C ARG A 153 -24.92 1.54 -14.71
N ARG A 154 -24.40 2.77 -14.70
CA ARG A 154 -23.86 3.44 -15.90
C ARG A 154 -22.69 2.67 -16.49
N PHE A 155 -21.79 2.18 -15.64
CA PHE A 155 -20.67 1.32 -16.04
C PHE A 155 -21.17 0.02 -16.68
N SER A 156 -22.06 -0.70 -16.00
CA SER A 156 -22.60 -1.99 -16.46
C SER A 156 -23.36 -1.86 -17.78
N ALA A 157 -24.07 -0.75 -17.98
CA ALA A 157 -24.78 -0.47 -19.23
C ALA A 157 -23.83 -0.28 -20.43
N ARG A 158 -22.62 0.24 -20.21
CA ARG A 158 -21.63 0.50 -21.29
C ARG A 158 -20.64 -0.64 -21.50
N ARG A 159 -20.21 -1.31 -20.42
CA ARG A 159 -19.12 -2.31 -20.44
C ARG A 159 -19.60 -3.74 -20.19
N GLY A 160 -20.86 -3.92 -19.81
CA GLY A 160 -21.39 -5.18 -19.30
C GLY A 160 -21.20 -5.31 -17.79
N ALA A 161 -21.99 -6.19 -17.17
CA ALA A 161 -21.89 -6.44 -15.74
C ALA A 161 -20.59 -7.20 -15.39
N PRO A 162 -19.83 -6.74 -14.39
CA PRO A 162 -18.67 -7.47 -13.89
C PRO A 162 -19.12 -8.72 -13.13
N HIS A 163 -18.32 -9.77 -13.17
CA HIS A 163 -18.55 -10.98 -12.37
C HIS A 163 -17.86 -10.85 -11.00
N HIS A 164 -16.62 -10.34 -10.99
CA HIS A 164 -15.90 -10.07 -9.75
C HIS A 164 -15.65 -8.58 -9.58
N ILE A 165 -15.97 -8.08 -8.39
CA ILE A 165 -15.66 -6.71 -7.95
C ILE A 165 -14.72 -6.78 -6.75
N TYR A 166 -13.62 -6.03 -6.83
CA TYR A 166 -12.70 -5.78 -5.74
C TYR A 166 -12.84 -4.32 -5.31
N SER A 167 -12.90 -4.07 -4.00
CA SER A 167 -12.91 -2.71 -3.44
C SER A 167 -12.27 -2.68 -2.06
N ASP A 168 -11.95 -1.47 -1.60
CA ASP A 168 -11.65 -1.24 -0.20
C ASP A 168 -12.90 -1.38 0.70
N ASN A 169 -12.70 -1.26 2.01
CA ASN A 169 -13.77 -1.31 3.01
C ASN A 169 -14.48 0.05 3.19
N GLY A 170 -14.52 0.89 2.16
CA GLY A 170 -15.27 2.15 2.16
C GLY A 170 -16.74 1.92 2.52
N THR A 171 -17.30 2.79 3.36
CA THR A 171 -18.68 2.66 3.86
C THR A 171 -19.72 2.67 2.74
N ASN A 172 -19.42 3.39 1.66
CA ASN A 172 -20.18 3.43 0.41
C ASN A 172 -20.22 2.06 -0.30
N PHE A 173 -19.09 1.37 -0.41
CA PHE A 173 -18.99 0.05 -1.03
C PHE A 173 -19.60 -1.03 -0.16
N VAL A 174 -19.37 -0.99 1.15
CA VAL A 174 -20.03 -1.89 2.12
C VAL A 174 -21.55 -1.74 2.05
N GLY A 175 -22.05 -0.50 2.01
CA GLY A 175 -23.47 -0.25 1.81
C GLY A 175 -23.99 -0.74 0.46
N ALA A 176 -23.20 -0.61 -0.60
CA ALA A 176 -23.61 -1.00 -1.95
C ALA A 176 -23.74 -2.52 -2.06
N ARG A 177 -22.77 -3.25 -1.50
CA ARG A 177 -22.81 -4.71 -1.39
C ARG A 177 -24.06 -5.17 -0.64
N ARG A 178 -24.36 -4.57 0.53
CA ARG A 178 -25.57 -4.91 1.30
C ARG A 178 -26.84 -4.72 0.47
N LYS A 179 -26.98 -3.59 -0.23
CA LYS A 179 -28.13 -3.34 -1.11
C LYS A 179 -28.24 -4.38 -2.22
N LEU A 180 -27.12 -4.79 -2.82
CA LEU A 180 -27.11 -5.85 -3.84
C LEU A 180 -27.50 -7.22 -3.25
N ASP A 181 -27.02 -7.54 -2.05
CA ASP A 181 -27.36 -8.77 -1.34
C ASP A 181 -28.84 -8.81 -0.92
N ASP A 182 -29.40 -7.68 -0.50
CA ASP A 182 -30.82 -7.57 -0.13
C ASP A 182 -31.73 -7.73 -1.34
N ILE A 183 -31.36 -7.10 -2.48
CA ILE A 183 -32.03 -7.32 -3.76
C ILE A 183 -31.97 -8.81 -4.11
N ARG A 184 -30.78 -9.43 -4.03
CA ARG A 184 -30.58 -10.85 -4.29
C ARG A 184 -31.50 -11.73 -3.43
N LYS A 185 -31.58 -11.49 -2.13
CA LYS A 185 -32.46 -12.23 -1.21
C LYS A 185 -33.94 -12.08 -1.57
N LEU A 186 -34.37 -10.86 -1.88
CA LEU A 186 -35.75 -10.58 -2.27
C LEU A 186 -36.13 -11.38 -3.54
N TRP A 187 -35.25 -11.42 -4.53
CA TRP A 187 -35.48 -12.20 -5.76
C TRP A 187 -35.58 -13.70 -5.50
N PHE A 188 -34.73 -14.27 -4.63
CA PHE A 188 -34.83 -15.69 -4.28
C PHE A 188 -36.07 -16.04 -3.45
N SER A 189 -36.66 -15.07 -2.75
CA SER A 189 -37.90 -15.26 -1.99
C SER A 189 -39.17 -15.17 -2.84
N LEU A 190 -39.08 -14.67 -4.08
CA LEU A 190 -40.23 -14.58 -4.97
C LEU A 190 -40.58 -15.94 -5.59
N PRO A 191 -41.85 -16.35 -5.59
CA PRO A 191 -42.29 -17.57 -6.26
C PRO A 191 -42.33 -17.31 -7.77
N THR A 192 -41.20 -17.48 -8.48
CA THR A 192 -41.17 -17.33 -9.95
C THR A 192 -40.18 -18.29 -10.60
N ASN A 193 -40.68 -18.98 -11.64
CA ASN A 193 -40.02 -19.86 -12.61
C ASN A 193 -38.50 -20.14 -12.45
N GLU A 194 -38.18 -21.40 -12.14
CA GLU A 194 -36.84 -22.01 -12.07
C GLU A 194 -35.81 -21.57 -13.15
N PRO A 195 -36.16 -21.36 -14.44
CA PRO A 195 -35.17 -20.94 -15.44
C PRO A 195 -34.58 -19.53 -15.20
N ILE A 196 -35.34 -18.61 -14.61
CA ILE A 196 -34.90 -17.22 -14.37
C ILE A 196 -33.98 -17.16 -13.14
N SER A 197 -34.34 -17.88 -12.08
CA SER A 197 -33.50 -17.98 -10.87
C SER A 197 -32.16 -18.65 -11.18
N TYR A 198 -32.13 -19.62 -12.09
CA TYR A 198 -30.90 -20.25 -12.60
C TYR A 198 -30.00 -19.27 -13.39
N TYR A 199 -30.57 -18.45 -14.28
CA TYR A 199 -29.78 -17.49 -15.06
C TYR A 199 -29.19 -16.36 -14.19
N LEU A 200 -29.94 -15.92 -13.18
CA LEU A 200 -29.53 -14.88 -12.24
C LEU A 200 -28.52 -15.36 -11.21
N SER A 201 -28.61 -16.62 -10.75
CA SER A 201 -27.59 -17.22 -9.88
C SER A 201 -26.23 -17.30 -10.59
N LYS A 202 -26.24 -17.50 -11.91
CA LYS A 202 -25.05 -17.50 -12.78
C LYS A 202 -24.53 -16.10 -13.13
N SER A 203 -25.36 -15.07 -12.96
CA SER A 203 -25.04 -13.67 -13.28
C SER A 203 -24.75 -12.84 -12.03
N SER A 204 -24.54 -13.47 -10.88
CA SER A 204 -24.31 -12.74 -9.64
C SER A 204 -22.92 -12.13 -9.58
N ILE A 205 -22.88 -10.90 -9.08
CA ILE A 205 -21.64 -10.17 -8.84
C ILE A 205 -21.04 -10.66 -7.52
N ASP A 206 -19.86 -11.28 -7.59
CA ASP A 206 -19.07 -11.67 -6.44
C ASP A 206 -18.24 -10.47 -5.95
N TRP A 207 -18.54 -9.99 -4.75
CA TRP A 207 -17.86 -8.84 -4.15
C TRP A 207 -16.79 -9.26 -3.15
N HIS A 208 -15.56 -8.83 -3.39
CA HIS A 208 -14.39 -9.08 -2.56
C HIS A 208 -13.90 -7.77 -1.93
N PHE A 209 -13.69 -7.79 -0.61
CA PHE A 209 -13.07 -6.68 0.10
C PHE A 209 -11.60 -6.95 0.37
N ILE A 210 -10.79 -5.94 0.13
CA ILE A 210 -9.35 -5.99 0.37
C ILE A 210 -9.10 -5.77 1.89
N PRO A 211 -8.12 -6.46 2.50
CA PRO A 211 -7.78 -6.24 3.90
C PRO A 211 -7.44 -4.76 4.16
N PRO A 212 -7.85 -4.21 5.31
CA PRO A 212 -7.64 -2.80 5.63
C PRO A 212 -6.15 -2.44 5.64
N SER A 213 -5.84 -1.20 5.26
CA SER A 213 -4.47 -0.65 5.23
C SER A 213 -3.48 -1.43 4.36
N SER A 214 -3.97 -2.14 3.35
CA SER A 214 -3.16 -2.91 2.42
C SER A 214 -3.28 -2.39 0.98
N PRO A 215 -2.84 -1.14 0.70
CA PRO A 215 -2.93 -0.54 -0.64
C PRO A 215 -2.22 -1.39 -1.70
N HIS A 216 -1.16 -2.11 -1.32
CA HIS A 216 -0.47 -3.08 -2.16
C HIS A 216 -1.37 -4.19 -2.72
N PHE A 217 -2.46 -4.56 -2.04
CA PHE A 217 -3.44 -5.54 -2.55
C PHE A 217 -4.52 -4.90 -3.44
N GLY A 218 -4.76 -3.59 -3.35
CA GLY A 218 -5.68 -2.82 -4.21
C GLY A 218 -5.00 -2.05 -5.34
N GLY A 219 -3.70 -2.28 -5.54
CA GLY A 219 -2.87 -1.35 -6.30
C GLY A 219 -2.64 -0.06 -5.51
N ASP A 220 -1.38 0.39 -5.48
CA ASP A 220 -0.95 1.55 -4.72
C ASP A 220 -1.52 2.87 -5.30
N VAL A 221 -2.80 3.17 -5.02
CA VAL A 221 -3.49 4.39 -5.50
C VAL A 221 -3.37 5.57 -4.51
N LEU A 222 -2.85 5.35 -3.30
CA LEU A 222 -2.89 6.35 -2.23
C LEU A 222 -1.54 7.03 -1.97
N SER A 223 -1.20 8.03 -2.80
CA SER A 223 -0.41 9.17 -2.33
C SER A 223 -0.99 10.48 -2.88
N VAL A 224 -1.33 11.38 -1.94
CA VAL A 224 -2.01 12.67 -2.19
C VAL A 224 -1.13 13.54 -3.11
N PRO A 225 -1.65 14.13 -4.19
CA PRO A 225 -0.89 15.06 -5.01
C PRO A 225 -0.59 16.35 -4.24
N GLU A 226 0.68 16.74 -4.29
CA GLU A 226 1.19 18.07 -3.98
C GLU A 226 0.47 19.15 -4.83
N GLU A 227 0.43 20.38 -4.32
CA GLU A 227 -0.45 21.47 -4.76
C GLU A 227 -0.52 21.71 -6.28
N LEU A 228 -1.74 21.81 -6.80
CA LEU A 228 -2.01 22.13 -8.20
C LEU A 228 -1.69 23.61 -8.50
N PRO A 229 -0.97 23.93 -9.59
CA PRO A 229 -0.71 25.31 -9.98
C PRO A 229 -2.01 26.01 -10.43
N SER A 230 -2.18 27.25 -9.98
CA SER A 230 -3.33 28.10 -10.29
C SER A 230 -3.27 28.60 -11.76
N ALA A 231 -4.28 28.25 -12.56
CA ALA A 231 -4.36 28.67 -13.96
C ALA A 231 -4.89 30.11 -14.08
N SER A 232 -4.15 30.98 -14.75
CA SER A 232 -4.43 32.42 -14.88
C SER A 232 -5.25 32.81 -16.12
N ASN A 233 -5.66 31.91 -17.02
CA ASN A 233 -6.42 32.32 -18.22
C ASN A 233 -7.35 31.25 -18.85
N HIS A 234 -8.47 31.73 -19.40
CA HIS A 234 -9.61 30.94 -19.92
C HIS A 234 -9.39 30.24 -21.29
N ARG A 235 -8.35 30.60 -22.06
CA ARG A 235 -8.09 30.01 -23.39
C ARG A 235 -7.43 28.62 -23.35
N ASN A 236 -6.99 28.16 -22.18
CA ASN A 236 -6.18 26.95 -22.04
C ASN A 236 -6.91 25.81 -21.31
N ARG A 237 -8.25 25.72 -21.41
CA ARG A 237 -8.99 24.65 -20.72
C ARG A 237 -8.74 23.27 -21.33
N TRP A 238 -8.60 23.19 -22.65
CA TRP A 238 -8.23 21.93 -23.31
C TRP A 238 -6.79 21.55 -22.99
N GLU A 239 -5.88 22.51 -23.00
CA GLU A 239 -4.49 22.31 -22.58
C GLU A 239 -4.40 21.89 -21.11
N LEU A 240 -5.17 22.51 -20.21
CA LEU A 240 -5.25 22.12 -18.80
C LEU A 240 -5.80 20.70 -18.63
N LEU A 241 -6.84 20.31 -19.38
CA LEU A 241 -7.37 18.94 -19.35
C LEU A 241 -6.37 17.94 -19.93
N GLN A 242 -5.66 18.31 -20.99
CA GLN A 242 -4.58 17.52 -21.55
C GLN A 242 -3.39 17.43 -20.60
N ASP A 243 -3.12 18.47 -19.82
CA ASP A 243 -2.06 18.51 -18.81
C ASP A 243 -2.40 17.71 -17.57
N ILE A 244 -3.66 17.75 -17.12
CA ILE A 244 -4.16 16.87 -16.06
C ILE A 244 -4.12 15.42 -16.54
N LYS A 245 -4.61 15.15 -17.75
CA LYS A 245 -4.56 13.81 -18.36
C LYS A 245 -3.12 13.34 -18.51
N ARG A 246 -2.22 14.18 -19.04
CA ARG A 246 -0.80 13.90 -19.26
C ARG A 246 -0.05 13.75 -17.95
N GLY A 247 -0.34 14.58 -16.94
CA GLY A 247 0.25 14.49 -15.60
C GLY A 247 -0.16 13.19 -14.91
N PHE A 248 -1.46 12.87 -14.94
CA PHE A 248 -1.99 11.59 -14.48
C PHE A 248 -1.30 10.41 -15.17
N TRP A 249 -1.28 10.36 -16.50
CA TRP A 249 -0.71 9.23 -17.26
C TRP A 249 0.82 9.18 -17.21
N LYS A 250 1.52 10.31 -17.12
CA LYS A 250 3.00 10.35 -16.98
C LYS A 250 3.43 9.82 -15.62
N LYS A 251 2.71 10.22 -14.56
CA LYS A 251 2.96 9.72 -13.20
C LYS A 251 2.57 8.26 -13.08
N TRP A 252 1.40 7.88 -13.59
CA TRP A 252 0.98 6.48 -13.68
C TRP A 252 2.02 5.63 -14.42
N ARG A 253 2.51 6.08 -15.58
CA ARG A 253 3.56 5.38 -16.35
C ARG A 253 4.86 5.25 -15.57
N SER A 254 5.29 6.31 -14.89
CA SER A 254 6.50 6.30 -14.07
C SER A 254 6.39 5.31 -12.92
N ASP A 255 5.26 5.30 -12.22
CA ASP A 255 5.06 4.51 -11.01
C ASP A 255 4.72 3.03 -11.34
N PHE A 256 4.08 2.75 -12.48
CA PHE A 256 3.67 1.40 -12.90
C PHE A 256 4.62 0.69 -13.88
N LEU A 257 5.28 1.39 -14.81
CA LEU A 257 6.16 0.71 -15.79
C LEU A 257 7.61 0.57 -15.32
N SER A 258 8.03 1.33 -14.30
CA SER A 258 9.38 1.19 -13.73
C SER A 258 9.49 0.10 -12.65
N SER A 259 8.35 -0.48 -12.26
CA SER A 259 8.24 -1.60 -11.31
C SER A 259 7.94 -2.95 -12.01
N LEU A 260 8.16 -3.02 -13.33
CA LEU A 260 8.23 -4.26 -14.12
C LEU A 260 9.67 -4.79 -14.16
#